data_AF-A0A9X1PCS6-F1
#
_entry.id   AF-A0A9X1PCS6-F1
#
_cell.length_a   1.000
_cell.length_b   1.000
_cell.length_c   1.000
_cell.angle_alpha   90.00
_cell.angle_beta   90.00
_cell.angle_gamma   90.00
#
_symmetry.space_group_name_H-M   'P 1'
#
loop_
_entity.id
_entity.type
_entity.pdbx_description
1 polymer ?
#
loop_
_entity_poly.entity_id
_entity_poly.type
_entity_poly.pdbx_seq_one_letter_code
_entity_poly.pdbx_strand_id
1 'polypeptide(L)'
;MFVIEGDILISKTEAEKQYKDNVNLASAHRRRRWLVSDTWVRNIKIYMRPGTPPEWVAVTRTAIAQWNLLRGIKVKFSEVSELRWADMEIVSNVNAESPQAANAQFPSMEGKPGSSIVINLKYSYIPDAEKLTVMAHELGHTIGIAHTDLQTPGFFEQVIPGTPTADPHSVMNSMSSNWTGFTIGDKKAVQILYPNGEWVQIAGSATDIAVGAQGSVFAIGKDPVGADFGIYRQSTSGSWIKMPGSAIKITAGAGDVPWVVNSVGGIYRFNGSLWDRMPGTAKDIAAAGDGSVYMVGGAAVAGGFGIHKWNGTNWTKLPGGAVRIAAGAQGIPWIVDNTGKISFLGGNSTSWSGVSGSATDIFAGLDGSVYITGRNPVYGGYTLSRWNGTGWSSMPGTAVTLAVNPIGQPWAVNSLGEIWYQSL
;
A
#
# COMPACT_ATOMS: atom_id res chain seq x y z
N MET A 1 32.63 2.91 -5.48
CA MET A 1 31.43 2.20 -4.99
C MET A 1 31.87 1.24 -3.90
N PHE A 2 30.99 0.96 -2.94
CA PHE A 2 31.19 -0.05 -1.90
C PHE A 2 29.97 -0.95 -1.81
N VAL A 3 30.15 -2.14 -1.25
CA VAL A 3 29.09 -3.12 -1.03
C VAL A 3 28.58 -2.99 0.41
N ILE A 4 27.26 -2.91 0.59
CA ILE A 4 26.60 -2.90 1.90
C ILE A 4 25.64 -4.08 2.02
N GLU A 5 25.29 -4.44 3.25
CA GLU A 5 24.27 -5.45 3.57
C GLU A 5 24.52 -6.83 2.91
N GLY A 6 25.75 -7.09 2.51
CA GLY A 6 26.11 -8.30 1.79
C GLY A 6 26.18 -8.04 0.30
N ASP A 7 25.12 -7.61 -0.35
CA ASP A 7 24.99 -7.69 -1.82
C ASP A 7 24.65 -6.37 -2.55
N ILE A 8 24.60 -5.25 -1.85
CA ILE A 8 24.12 -3.99 -2.43
C ILE A 8 25.28 -3.07 -2.85
N LEU A 9 25.30 -2.65 -4.11
CA LEU A 9 26.27 -1.69 -4.65
C LEU A 9 25.80 -0.24 -4.50
N ILE A 10 26.57 0.59 -3.79
CA ILE A 10 26.24 2.00 -3.56
C ILE A 10 27.45 2.94 -3.68
N SER A 11 27.23 4.17 -4.15
CA SER A 11 28.23 5.24 -4.09
C SER A 11 28.18 6.00 -2.75
N LYS A 12 29.29 6.65 -2.36
CA LYS A 12 29.34 7.47 -1.14
C LYS A 12 28.27 8.57 -1.14
N THR A 13 28.10 9.25 -2.28
CA THR A 13 27.13 10.33 -2.46
C THR A 13 25.69 9.84 -2.34
N GLU A 14 25.37 8.63 -2.79
CA GLU A 14 24.04 8.04 -2.63
C GLU A 14 23.77 7.60 -1.19
N ALA A 15 24.75 6.99 -0.53
CA ALA A 15 24.63 6.58 0.87
C ALA A 15 24.32 7.78 1.79
N GLU A 16 25.02 8.90 1.61
CA GLU A 16 24.80 10.13 2.39
C GLU A 16 23.38 10.72 2.21
N LYS A 17 22.75 10.50 1.04
CA LYS A 17 21.42 11.03 0.71
C LYS A 17 20.26 10.12 1.14
N GLN A 18 20.52 8.85 1.43
CA GLN A 18 19.48 7.91 1.87
C GLN A 18 19.20 7.97 3.39
N TYR A 19 20.00 8.73 4.15
CA TYR A 19 19.91 8.85 5.61
C TYR A 19 18.57 9.41 6.12
N LYS A 20 17.90 8.74 7.08
CA LYS A 20 16.95 9.35 8.03
C LYS A 20 16.51 8.43 9.20
N ASP A 21 15.90 9.08 10.21
CA ASP A 21 15.56 8.58 11.55
C ASP A 21 14.65 7.35 11.60
N ASN A 22 15.02 6.45 12.52
CA ASN A 22 14.35 5.20 12.89
C ASN A 22 12.84 5.36 13.08
N VAL A 23 12.06 4.67 12.25
CA VAL A 23 10.63 4.42 12.52
C VAL A 23 10.46 2.92 12.75
N ASN A 24 10.19 2.57 14.00
CA ASN A 24 10.01 1.21 14.45
C ASN A 24 8.60 0.73 14.06
N LEU A 25 8.50 -0.11 13.04
CA LEU A 25 7.25 -0.74 12.61
C LEU A 25 7.51 -2.23 12.34
N ALA A 26 6.58 -3.10 12.76
CA ALA A 26 6.71 -4.54 12.68
C ALA A 26 6.28 -5.05 11.28
N SER A 27 7.23 -5.15 10.35
CA SER A 27 7.04 -5.76 9.02
C SER A 27 8.37 -6.34 8.54
N ALA A 28 8.37 -7.54 7.95
CA ALA A 28 9.61 -8.16 7.47
C ALA A 28 10.07 -7.57 6.13
N HIS A 29 9.15 -7.30 5.21
CA HIS A 29 9.51 -6.76 3.89
C HIS A 29 9.87 -5.29 3.97
N ARG A 30 10.93 -4.93 3.24
CA ARG A 30 11.56 -3.62 3.30
C ARG A 30 11.81 -3.07 1.90
N ARG A 31 11.96 -1.76 1.83
CA ARG A 31 12.32 -1.03 0.61
C ARG A 31 13.34 0.06 0.90
N ARG A 32 14.02 0.53 -0.15
CA ARG A 32 14.76 1.79 -0.11
C ARG A 32 13.84 2.98 -0.28
N ARG A 33 14.37 4.16 0.07
CA ARG A 33 13.66 5.44 -0.03
C ARG A 33 13.15 5.72 -1.45
N TRP A 34 13.97 5.47 -2.45
CA TRP A 34 13.67 5.76 -3.86
C TRP A 34 13.12 4.51 -4.55
N LEU A 35 12.07 4.71 -5.34
CA LEU A 35 11.39 3.69 -6.12
C LEU A 35 11.44 4.07 -7.60
N VAL A 36 11.26 3.07 -8.47
CA VAL A 36 11.21 3.28 -9.92
C VAL A 36 9.94 4.04 -10.27
N SER A 37 10.06 5.11 -11.05
CA SER A 37 8.90 5.90 -11.44
C SER A 37 8.06 5.21 -12.52
N ASP A 38 6.81 5.66 -12.68
CA ASP A 38 5.87 5.16 -13.70
C ASP A 38 6.41 5.24 -15.14
N THR A 39 7.36 6.15 -15.39
CA THR A 39 8.06 6.30 -16.67
C THR A 39 8.85 5.05 -17.05
N TRP A 40 9.47 4.37 -16.08
CA TRP A 40 10.41 3.27 -16.33
C TRP A 40 9.83 1.92 -15.93
N VAL A 41 9.06 1.87 -14.84
CA VAL A 41 8.67 0.60 -14.18
C VAL A 41 7.87 -0.34 -15.08
N ARG A 42 7.14 0.20 -16.06
CA ARG A 42 6.28 -0.57 -16.97
C ARG A 42 7.04 -1.37 -18.04
N ASN A 43 8.33 -1.08 -18.24
CA ASN A 43 9.20 -1.86 -19.12
C ASN A 43 10.68 -1.49 -18.88
N ILE A 44 11.29 -2.08 -17.86
CA ILE A 44 12.70 -1.91 -17.53
C ILE A 44 13.53 -2.76 -18.50
N LYS A 45 14.32 -2.10 -19.35
CA LYS A 45 15.12 -2.74 -20.40
C LYS A 45 16.48 -3.17 -19.88
N ILE A 46 16.80 -4.45 -20.04
CA ILE A 46 18.00 -5.10 -19.53
C ILE A 46 18.90 -5.48 -20.70
N TYR A 47 20.16 -5.05 -20.66
CA TYR A 47 21.20 -5.52 -21.57
C TYR A 47 22.16 -6.46 -20.86
N MET A 48 22.28 -7.70 -21.34
CA MET A 48 23.30 -8.64 -20.87
C MET A 48 24.59 -8.46 -21.68
N ARG A 49 25.70 -8.13 -21.01
CA ARG A 49 26.95 -7.86 -21.71
C ARG A 49 27.54 -9.10 -22.38
N PRO A 50 28.20 -8.96 -23.55
CA PRO A 50 29.02 -10.02 -24.13
C PRO A 50 30.08 -10.45 -23.11
N GLY A 51 30.06 -11.72 -22.71
CA GLY A 51 30.92 -12.26 -21.66
C GLY A 51 30.17 -12.84 -20.45
N THR A 52 28.87 -12.58 -20.31
CA THR A 52 28.03 -13.29 -19.33
C THR A 52 27.89 -14.76 -19.75
N PRO A 53 28.20 -15.74 -18.87
CA PRO A 53 28.12 -17.15 -19.22
C PRO A 53 26.70 -17.60 -19.62
N PRO A 54 26.55 -18.57 -20.54
CA PRO A 54 25.25 -19.00 -21.06
C PRO A 54 24.27 -19.45 -19.97
N GLU A 55 24.75 -20.12 -18.94
CA GLU A 55 23.94 -20.59 -17.80
C GLU A 55 23.35 -19.40 -17.01
N TRP A 56 24.14 -18.35 -16.80
CA TRP A 56 23.69 -17.11 -16.15
C TRP A 56 22.71 -16.33 -17.02
N VAL A 57 22.92 -16.31 -18.34
CA VAL A 57 21.96 -15.74 -19.30
C VAL A 57 20.62 -16.48 -19.25
N ALA A 58 20.64 -17.82 -19.24
CA ALA A 58 19.43 -18.64 -19.21
C ALA A 58 18.62 -18.43 -17.91
N VAL A 59 19.28 -18.42 -16.75
CA VAL A 59 18.57 -18.17 -15.48
C VAL A 59 18.10 -16.73 -15.36
N THR A 60 18.83 -15.75 -15.90
CA THR A 60 18.40 -14.34 -15.93
C THR A 60 17.10 -14.19 -16.72
N ARG A 61 17.03 -14.79 -17.92
CA ARG A 61 15.80 -14.80 -18.74
C ARG A 61 14.64 -15.47 -18.00
N THR A 62 14.93 -16.53 -17.24
CA THR A 62 13.93 -17.20 -16.41
C THR A 62 13.47 -16.29 -15.27
N ALA A 63 14.37 -15.58 -14.58
CA ALA A 63 14.04 -14.61 -13.53
C ALA A 63 13.17 -13.45 -14.07
N ILE A 64 13.52 -12.90 -15.24
CA ILE A 64 12.71 -11.92 -15.97
C ILE A 64 11.30 -12.45 -16.22
N ALA A 65 11.19 -13.69 -16.70
CA ALA A 65 9.89 -14.32 -16.94
C ALA A 65 9.08 -14.47 -15.63
N GLN A 66 9.71 -14.88 -14.52
CA GLN A 66 9.06 -15.01 -13.22
C GLN A 66 8.50 -13.67 -12.72
N TRP A 67 9.28 -12.59 -12.80
CA TRP A 67 8.80 -11.23 -12.48
C TRP A 67 7.64 -10.79 -13.38
N ASN A 68 7.75 -11.08 -14.68
CA ASN A 68 6.71 -10.71 -15.65
C ASN A 68 5.40 -11.48 -15.49
N LEU A 69 5.43 -12.67 -14.89
CA LEU A 69 4.24 -13.48 -14.58
C LEU A 69 3.41 -12.90 -13.42
N LEU A 70 4.01 -12.05 -12.57
CA LEU A 70 3.29 -11.42 -11.47
C LEU A 70 2.16 -10.53 -12.00
N ARG A 71 1.00 -10.64 -11.33
CA ARG A 71 -0.24 -9.92 -11.66
C ARG A 71 -0.39 -8.68 -10.78
N GLY A 72 -1.20 -7.75 -11.32
CA GLY A 72 -1.43 -6.37 -10.89
C GLY A 72 -0.26 -5.62 -10.25
N ILE A 73 0.92 -5.86 -10.79
CA ILE A 73 2.07 -4.97 -10.68
C ILE A 73 2.37 -4.29 -12.00
N LYS A 74 2.82 -3.04 -11.95
CA LYS A 74 3.32 -2.30 -13.11
C LYS A 74 4.65 -2.87 -13.59
N VAL A 75 5.43 -3.48 -12.70
CA VAL A 75 6.79 -3.95 -13.00
C VAL A 75 6.77 -4.94 -14.17
N LYS A 76 7.50 -4.58 -15.23
CA LYS A 76 7.87 -5.50 -16.31
C LYS A 76 9.33 -5.28 -16.69
N PHE A 77 10.00 -6.37 -17.05
CA PHE A 77 11.35 -6.36 -17.56
C PHE A 77 11.37 -6.88 -19.00
N SER A 78 12.24 -6.34 -19.84
CA SER A 78 12.52 -6.89 -21.17
C SER A 78 14.01 -6.92 -21.45
N GLU A 79 14.44 -7.84 -22.29
CA GLU A 79 15.81 -7.89 -22.78
C GLU A 79 15.96 -7.02 -24.04
N VAL A 80 17.08 -6.30 -24.13
CA VAL A 80 17.49 -5.57 -25.34
C VAL A 80 18.85 -6.05 -25.82
N SER A 81 19.10 -5.94 -27.12
CA SER A 81 20.32 -6.44 -27.76
C SER A 81 21.50 -5.46 -27.74
N GLU A 82 21.29 -4.21 -27.32
CA GLU A 82 22.34 -3.19 -27.30
C GLU A 82 22.22 -2.30 -26.06
N LEU A 83 23.38 -1.92 -25.49
CA LEU A 83 23.45 -1.10 -24.28
C LEU A 83 22.75 0.26 -24.41
N ARG A 84 22.76 0.88 -25.60
CA ARG A 84 22.12 2.21 -25.81
C ARG A 84 20.61 2.20 -25.60
N TRP A 85 19.97 1.03 -25.64
CA TRP A 85 18.54 0.87 -25.41
C TRP A 85 18.21 0.42 -23.98
N ALA A 86 19.23 0.19 -23.16
CA ALA A 86 19.08 -0.41 -21.84
C ALA A 86 18.90 0.64 -20.76
N ASP A 87 18.04 0.33 -19.79
CA ASP A 87 17.90 1.07 -18.54
C ASP A 87 18.85 0.52 -17.47
N MET A 88 19.20 -0.76 -17.60
CA MET A 88 20.15 -1.46 -16.74
C MET A 88 20.99 -2.47 -17.53
N GLU A 89 22.17 -2.77 -17.01
CA GLU A 89 23.06 -3.78 -17.58
C GLU A 89 23.38 -4.92 -16.62
N ILE A 90 23.58 -6.11 -17.17
CA ILE A 90 24.12 -7.25 -16.45
C ILE A 90 25.55 -7.45 -16.92
N VAL A 91 26.46 -7.39 -15.96
CA VAL A 91 27.89 -7.58 -16.18
C VAL A 91 28.37 -8.73 -15.30
N SER A 92 29.48 -9.35 -15.68
CA SER A 92 30.06 -10.46 -14.92
C SER A 92 31.55 -10.24 -14.70
N ASN A 93 32.02 -10.53 -13.49
CA ASN A 93 33.44 -10.50 -13.15
C ASN A 93 33.79 -11.67 -12.22
N VAL A 94 35.07 -11.86 -11.94
CA VAL A 94 35.52 -12.77 -10.88
C VAL A 94 35.99 -11.90 -9.72
N ASN A 95 35.37 -12.06 -8.56
CA ASN A 95 35.84 -11.44 -7.33
C ASN A 95 36.02 -12.50 -6.24
N ALA A 96 37.25 -12.94 -6.05
CA ALA A 96 37.61 -14.01 -5.11
C ALA A 96 37.26 -13.66 -3.65
N GLU A 97 37.36 -12.38 -3.30
CA GLU A 97 37.18 -11.85 -1.95
C GLU A 97 35.70 -11.61 -1.60
N SER A 98 34.79 -11.56 -2.59
CA SER A 98 33.38 -11.32 -2.34
C SER A 98 32.63 -12.60 -1.88
N PRO A 99 31.86 -12.52 -0.78
CA PRO A 99 30.98 -13.61 -0.34
C PRO A 99 29.73 -13.83 -1.19
N GLN A 100 29.43 -12.98 -2.19
CA GLN A 100 28.14 -12.96 -2.86
C GLN A 100 28.22 -13.43 -4.31
N ALA A 101 27.16 -14.10 -4.75
CA ALA A 101 27.02 -14.62 -6.11
C ALA A 101 26.69 -13.52 -7.14
N ALA A 102 26.02 -12.45 -6.71
CA ALA A 102 25.81 -11.25 -7.50
C ALA A 102 25.62 -10.04 -6.58
N ASN A 103 25.62 -8.85 -7.18
CA ASN A 103 25.28 -7.60 -6.51
C ASN A 103 24.48 -6.70 -7.43
N ALA A 104 23.54 -5.92 -6.89
CA ALA A 104 22.72 -4.98 -7.64
C ALA A 104 22.83 -3.55 -7.10
N GLN A 105 22.54 -2.60 -7.99
CA GLN A 105 22.29 -1.22 -7.60
C GLN A 105 20.80 -0.99 -7.34
N PHE A 106 20.51 -0.05 -6.44
CA PHE A 106 19.15 0.41 -6.14
C PHE A 106 18.66 1.50 -7.11
N PRO A 107 17.34 1.80 -7.15
CA PRO A 107 16.80 2.93 -7.88
C PRO A 107 17.42 4.27 -7.48
N SER A 108 17.55 5.16 -8.47
CA SER A 108 18.07 6.51 -8.27
C SER A 108 17.00 7.46 -7.71
N MET A 109 17.41 8.62 -7.19
CA MET A 109 16.48 9.64 -6.69
C MET A 109 15.59 10.24 -7.79
N GLU A 110 16.00 10.14 -9.06
CA GLU A 110 15.23 10.54 -10.24
C GLU A 110 14.20 9.47 -10.64
N GLY A 111 14.11 8.36 -9.90
CA GLY A 111 13.18 7.27 -10.15
C GLY A 111 13.58 6.36 -11.31
N LYS A 112 14.87 6.31 -11.68
CA LYS A 112 15.40 5.31 -12.61
C LYS A 112 15.58 3.96 -11.89
N PRO A 113 15.43 2.82 -12.59
CA PRO A 113 15.81 1.53 -12.03
C PRO A 113 17.30 1.47 -11.70
N GLY A 114 17.68 0.50 -10.86
CA GLY A 114 19.08 0.19 -10.60
C GLY A 114 19.85 -0.11 -11.89
N SER A 115 20.94 0.62 -12.14
CA SER A 115 21.62 0.60 -13.44
C SER A 115 22.45 -0.65 -13.72
N SER A 116 22.79 -1.46 -12.72
CA SER A 116 23.58 -2.67 -12.95
C SER A 116 23.31 -3.80 -11.97
N ILE A 117 23.47 -5.02 -12.48
CA ILE A 117 23.72 -6.24 -11.70
C ILE A 117 25.10 -6.77 -12.11
N VAL A 118 25.93 -7.08 -11.12
CA VAL A 118 27.27 -7.65 -11.28
C VAL A 118 27.26 -9.09 -10.79
N ILE A 119 27.40 -10.04 -11.70
CA ILE A 119 27.49 -11.47 -11.38
C ILE A 119 28.93 -11.81 -11.01
N ASN A 120 29.13 -12.47 -9.87
CA ASN A 120 30.43 -12.99 -9.45
C ASN A 120 30.60 -14.44 -9.94
N LEU A 121 31.41 -14.60 -10.97
CA LEU A 121 31.67 -15.87 -11.64
C LEU A 121 32.35 -16.92 -10.75
N LYS A 122 32.88 -16.54 -9.58
CA LYS A 122 33.33 -17.47 -8.52
C LYS A 122 32.23 -18.47 -8.16
N TYR A 123 30.95 -18.06 -8.21
CA TYR A 123 29.81 -18.86 -7.82
C TYR A 123 29.13 -19.58 -8.99
N SER A 124 29.78 -19.69 -10.16
CA SER A 124 29.19 -20.39 -11.31
C SER A 124 28.95 -21.89 -11.07
N TYR A 125 29.57 -22.46 -10.02
CA TYR A 125 29.38 -23.84 -9.58
C TYR A 125 28.04 -24.10 -8.88
N ILE A 126 27.34 -23.06 -8.39
CA ILE A 126 26.08 -23.26 -7.67
C ILE A 126 25.00 -23.80 -8.64
N PRO A 127 24.00 -24.55 -8.14
CA PRO A 127 22.94 -25.09 -8.99
C PRO A 127 22.14 -23.98 -9.69
N ASP A 128 21.62 -24.26 -10.89
CA ASP A 128 20.84 -23.28 -11.65
C ASP A 128 19.58 -22.80 -10.91
N ALA A 129 18.99 -23.65 -10.06
CA ALA A 129 17.88 -23.27 -9.18
C ALA A 129 18.30 -22.20 -8.15
N GLU A 130 19.53 -22.24 -7.66
CA GLU A 130 20.05 -21.21 -6.75
C GLU A 130 20.44 -19.94 -7.52
N LYS A 131 21.06 -20.07 -8.70
CA LYS A 131 21.34 -18.92 -9.58
C LYS A 131 20.06 -18.16 -9.97
N LEU A 132 18.95 -18.88 -10.18
CA LEU A 132 17.65 -18.29 -10.44
C LEU A 132 17.16 -17.44 -9.25
N THR A 133 17.28 -17.96 -8.02
CA THR A 133 16.99 -17.17 -6.81
C THR A 133 17.84 -15.92 -6.73
N VAL A 134 19.15 -16.05 -6.96
CA VAL A 134 20.08 -14.90 -7.00
C VAL A 134 19.62 -13.87 -8.02
N MET A 135 19.40 -14.25 -9.28
CA MET A 135 18.98 -13.27 -10.30
C MET A 135 17.61 -12.65 -10.02
N ALA A 136 16.66 -13.40 -9.47
CA ALA A 136 15.36 -12.87 -9.07
C ALA A 136 15.48 -11.88 -7.91
N HIS A 137 16.35 -12.16 -6.94
CA HIS A 137 16.70 -11.30 -5.81
C HIS A 137 17.32 -9.98 -6.30
N GLU A 138 18.35 -10.05 -7.15
CA GLU A 138 19.03 -8.86 -7.66
C GLU A 138 18.09 -7.96 -8.47
N LEU A 139 17.17 -8.54 -9.25
CA LEU A 139 16.12 -7.77 -9.92
C LEU A 139 15.15 -7.09 -8.93
N GLY A 140 14.94 -7.67 -7.75
CA GLY A 140 14.18 -7.03 -6.66
C GLY A 140 14.89 -5.79 -6.13
N HIS A 141 16.21 -5.83 -5.98
CA HIS A 141 17.01 -4.66 -5.62
C HIS A 141 16.93 -3.56 -6.67
N THR A 142 16.97 -3.87 -7.96
CA THR A 142 16.91 -2.83 -9.01
C THR A 142 15.58 -2.08 -9.04
N ILE A 143 14.55 -2.62 -8.40
CA ILE A 143 13.25 -1.96 -8.19
C ILE A 143 13.04 -1.49 -6.74
N GLY A 144 14.09 -1.43 -5.92
CA GLY A 144 14.04 -0.77 -4.62
C GLY A 144 13.57 -1.65 -3.46
N ILE A 145 13.42 -2.96 -3.64
CA ILE A 145 13.10 -3.89 -2.54
C ILE A 145 14.39 -4.23 -1.80
N ALA A 146 14.40 -4.07 -0.49
CA ALA A 146 15.55 -4.36 0.38
C ALA A 146 15.38 -5.73 1.06
N HIS A 147 16.41 -6.18 1.78
CA HIS A 147 16.37 -7.49 2.43
C HIS A 147 15.26 -7.65 3.47
N THR A 148 14.71 -8.85 3.57
CA THR A 148 13.57 -9.19 4.44
C THR A 148 13.98 -9.75 5.82
N ASP A 149 15.20 -10.27 5.95
CA ASP A 149 15.69 -11.04 7.10
C ASP A 149 16.73 -10.32 7.98
N LEU A 150 16.97 -9.03 7.73
CA LEU A 150 17.91 -8.25 8.54
C LEU A 150 17.46 -8.18 10.01
N GLN A 151 18.28 -8.74 10.91
CA GLN A 151 18.03 -8.77 12.36
C GLN A 151 17.94 -7.37 12.98
N THR A 152 18.62 -6.39 12.37
CA THR A 152 18.53 -4.98 12.70
C THR A 152 18.16 -4.24 11.42
N PRO A 153 17.09 -3.40 11.39
CA PRO A 153 16.89 -2.46 10.29
C PRO A 153 18.20 -1.69 10.07
N GLY A 154 18.72 -1.68 8.84
CA GLY A 154 19.80 -0.78 8.52
C GLY A 154 19.33 0.68 8.59
N PHE A 155 20.26 1.60 8.37
CA PHE A 155 19.99 3.05 8.46
C PHE A 155 19.17 3.61 7.29
N PHE A 156 18.81 2.79 6.29
CA PHE A 156 18.33 3.26 5.00
C PHE A 156 17.04 2.59 4.51
N GLU A 157 16.55 1.59 5.23
CA GLU A 157 15.41 0.75 4.84
C GLU A 157 14.11 1.26 5.49
N GLN A 158 13.04 1.23 4.71
CA GLN A 158 11.69 1.51 5.16
C GLN A 158 10.87 0.24 5.10
N VAL A 159 10.10 -0.05 6.14
CA VAL A 159 9.12 -1.13 6.09
C VAL A 159 8.13 -0.91 4.95
N ILE A 160 7.61 -2.00 4.38
CA ILE A 160 6.47 -1.97 3.47
C ILE A 160 5.22 -2.35 4.29
N PRO A 161 4.42 -1.37 4.77
CA PRO A 161 3.26 -1.67 5.59
C PRO A 161 2.29 -2.58 4.84
N GLY A 162 1.74 -3.58 5.54
CA GLY A 162 0.77 -4.51 4.95
C GLY A 162 1.36 -5.81 4.43
N THR A 163 2.67 -6.00 4.60
CA THR A 163 3.36 -7.26 4.35
C THR A 163 3.49 -8.08 5.64
N PRO A 164 3.77 -9.40 5.56
CA PRO A 164 3.94 -10.24 6.75
C PRO A 164 5.04 -9.74 7.69
N THR A 165 4.88 -10.02 8.99
CA THR A 165 5.88 -9.69 10.02
C THR A 165 7.10 -10.62 10.02
N ALA A 166 7.02 -11.75 9.31
CA ALA A 166 8.11 -12.67 9.04
C ALA A 166 7.88 -13.33 7.68
N ASP A 167 8.96 -13.56 6.92
CA ASP A 167 8.91 -14.29 5.65
C ASP A 167 10.21 -15.10 5.41
N PRO A 168 10.33 -16.27 6.05
CA PRO A 168 11.57 -17.06 6.04
C PRO A 168 11.96 -17.62 4.66
N HIS A 169 11.07 -17.54 3.68
CA HIS A 169 11.30 -18.03 2.32
C HIS A 169 11.24 -16.92 1.27
N SER A 170 11.26 -15.65 1.70
CA SER A 170 11.28 -14.50 0.80
C SER A 170 12.46 -14.61 -0.16
N VAL A 171 12.21 -14.29 -1.44
CA VAL A 171 13.28 -14.15 -2.43
C VAL A 171 14.30 -13.09 -2.01
N MET A 172 13.88 -12.12 -1.19
CA MET A 172 14.69 -11.00 -0.71
C MET A 172 15.41 -11.30 0.61
N ASN A 173 15.50 -12.55 1.06
CA ASN A 173 16.40 -12.88 2.16
C ASN A 173 17.86 -12.78 1.70
N SER A 174 18.73 -12.29 2.58
CA SER A 174 20.16 -12.03 2.34
C SER A 174 20.98 -13.26 1.94
N MET A 175 20.43 -14.46 2.19
CA MET A 175 21.01 -15.74 1.83
C MET A 175 20.14 -16.44 0.78
N SER A 176 20.75 -16.80 -0.35
CA SER A 176 20.08 -17.57 -1.40
C SER A 176 19.91 -19.03 -1.01
N SER A 177 18.79 -19.61 -1.44
CA SER A 177 18.55 -21.05 -1.46
C SER A 177 17.94 -21.43 -2.82
N ASN A 178 17.70 -22.72 -3.05
CA ASN A 178 17.09 -23.17 -4.29
C ASN A 178 15.73 -22.50 -4.54
N TRP A 179 15.48 -22.09 -5.78
CA TRP A 179 14.25 -21.41 -6.19
C TRP A 179 12.98 -22.19 -5.84
N THR A 180 12.12 -21.57 -5.03
CA THR A 180 10.78 -22.07 -4.70
C THR A 180 9.65 -21.17 -5.21
N GLY A 181 10.00 -20.08 -5.91
CA GLY A 181 9.05 -19.06 -6.33
C GLY A 181 8.85 -17.94 -5.31
N PHE A 182 8.22 -16.85 -5.75
CA PHE A 182 7.86 -15.72 -4.89
C PHE A 182 6.81 -16.12 -3.84
N THR A 183 7.07 -15.74 -2.59
CA THR A 183 6.13 -15.92 -1.48
C THR A 183 4.92 -15.00 -1.62
N ILE A 184 3.93 -15.18 -0.74
CA ILE A 184 2.81 -14.24 -0.63
C ILE A 184 3.34 -12.86 -0.21
N GLY A 185 4.32 -12.80 0.69
CA GLY A 185 4.95 -11.55 1.13
C GLY A 185 5.66 -10.83 0.00
N ASP A 186 6.45 -11.54 -0.80
CA ASP A 186 7.17 -10.96 -1.96
C ASP A 186 6.19 -10.30 -2.94
N LYS A 187 5.14 -11.05 -3.32
CA LYS A 187 4.08 -10.57 -4.23
C LYS A 187 3.37 -9.36 -3.64
N LYS A 188 3.05 -9.41 -2.34
CA LYS A 188 2.38 -8.33 -1.62
C LYS A 188 3.22 -7.06 -1.61
N ALA A 189 4.51 -7.19 -1.34
CA ALA A 189 5.46 -6.09 -1.33
C ALA A 189 5.47 -5.38 -2.69
N VAL A 190 5.67 -6.10 -3.79
CA VAL A 190 5.71 -5.48 -5.12
C VAL A 190 4.35 -4.90 -5.56
N GLN A 191 3.22 -5.52 -5.19
CA GLN A 191 1.88 -4.98 -5.43
C GLN A 191 1.64 -3.66 -4.69
N ILE A 192 2.15 -3.54 -3.46
CA ILE A 192 2.07 -2.32 -2.67
C ILE A 192 2.94 -1.21 -3.28
N LEU A 193 4.14 -1.55 -3.75
CA LEU A 193 5.08 -0.56 -4.29
C LEU A 193 4.70 -0.11 -5.70
N TYR A 194 4.21 -1.03 -6.54
CA TYR A 194 3.99 -0.81 -7.97
C TYR A 194 2.64 -1.35 -8.45
N PRO A 195 1.49 -0.92 -7.90
CA PRO A 195 0.18 -1.46 -8.28
C PRO A 195 -0.15 -1.15 -9.76
N ASN A 196 -0.47 -2.15 -10.59
CA ASN A 196 -0.81 -1.95 -12.02
C ASN A 196 -2.08 -1.13 -12.19
N GLY A 197 -3.02 -1.32 -11.26
CA GLY A 197 -4.08 -0.37 -11.02
C GLY A 197 -5.28 -0.41 -11.97
N GLU A 198 -5.60 -1.55 -12.58
CA GLU A 198 -6.84 -1.67 -13.37
C GLU A 198 -8.05 -1.68 -12.43
N TRP A 199 -9.02 -0.82 -12.69
CA TRP A 199 -10.27 -0.78 -11.95
C TRP A 199 -11.25 -1.75 -12.60
N VAL A 200 -11.75 -2.70 -11.80
CA VAL A 200 -12.78 -3.65 -12.19
C VAL A 200 -14.10 -3.18 -11.59
N GLN A 201 -15.07 -2.89 -12.46
CA GLN A 201 -16.42 -2.56 -12.01
C GLN A 201 -17.10 -3.80 -11.46
N ILE A 202 -17.85 -3.63 -10.38
CA ILE A 202 -18.74 -4.66 -9.86
C ILE A 202 -20.18 -4.19 -9.95
N ALA A 203 -21.09 -5.15 -10.10
CA ALA A 203 -22.51 -4.86 -10.15
C ALA A 203 -23.01 -4.25 -8.84
N GLY A 204 -23.96 -3.33 -8.96
CA GLY A 204 -24.54 -2.59 -7.84
C GLY A 204 -24.28 -1.10 -7.95
N SER A 205 -24.86 -0.35 -7.01
CA SER A 205 -24.64 1.09 -6.92
C SER A 205 -24.66 1.56 -5.48
N ALA A 206 -23.74 2.46 -5.15
CA ALA A 206 -23.53 2.93 -3.79
C ALA A 206 -23.31 4.45 -3.74
N THR A 207 -23.47 5.01 -2.55
CA THR A 207 -23.04 6.36 -2.17
C THR A 207 -21.89 6.35 -1.17
N ASP A 208 -21.74 5.26 -0.42
CA ASP A 208 -20.62 5.03 0.49
C ASP A 208 -20.25 3.55 0.56
N ILE A 209 -19.00 3.22 0.90
CA ILE A 209 -18.51 1.84 0.94
C ILE A 209 -17.55 1.61 2.12
N ALA A 210 -17.59 0.41 2.69
CA ALA A 210 -16.68 -0.02 3.75
C ALA A 210 -16.24 -1.46 3.54
N VAL A 211 -15.01 -1.78 3.97
CA VAL A 211 -14.52 -3.16 4.02
C VAL A 211 -13.98 -3.43 5.42
N GLY A 212 -14.47 -4.50 6.05
CA GLY A 212 -14.04 -4.91 7.38
C GLY A 212 -12.73 -5.71 7.38
N ALA A 213 -12.19 -5.95 8.58
CA ALA A 213 -10.91 -6.62 8.79
C ALA A 213 -10.78 -8.08 8.37
N GLN A 214 -11.90 -8.76 8.14
CA GLN A 214 -11.95 -10.12 7.60
C GLN A 214 -12.48 -10.15 6.16
N GLY A 215 -12.67 -8.97 5.54
CA GLY A 215 -12.99 -8.83 4.12
C GLY A 215 -14.49 -8.70 3.81
N SER A 216 -15.38 -8.65 4.80
CA SER A 216 -16.80 -8.33 4.52
C SER A 216 -16.91 -6.93 3.93
N VAL A 217 -17.59 -6.83 2.80
CA VAL A 217 -17.85 -5.56 2.11
C VAL A 217 -19.27 -5.09 2.42
N PHE A 218 -19.39 -3.83 2.78
CA PHE A 218 -20.66 -3.16 3.05
C PHE A 218 -20.79 -1.90 2.20
N ALA A 219 -22.02 -1.53 1.86
CA ALA A 219 -22.30 -0.32 1.09
C ALA A 219 -23.56 0.38 1.58
N ILE A 220 -23.55 1.70 1.48
CA ILE A 220 -24.78 2.50 1.48
C ILE A 220 -25.23 2.63 0.04
N GLY A 221 -26.46 2.21 -0.27
CA GLY A 221 -27.01 2.19 -1.62
C GLY A 221 -27.35 3.59 -2.16
N LYS A 222 -28.10 3.59 -3.27
CA LYS A 222 -28.74 4.79 -3.84
C LYS A 222 -30.27 4.78 -3.71
N ASP A 223 -30.85 3.71 -3.18
CA ASP A 223 -32.28 3.63 -2.92
C ASP A 223 -32.63 4.49 -1.69
N PRO A 224 -33.41 5.57 -1.85
CA PRO A 224 -33.75 6.45 -0.74
C PRO A 224 -34.69 5.73 0.24
N VAL A 225 -34.40 5.90 1.53
CA VAL A 225 -35.23 5.45 2.66
C VAL A 225 -35.40 6.65 3.59
N GLY A 226 -36.48 7.42 3.38
CA GLY A 226 -36.64 8.72 4.04
C GLY A 226 -35.56 9.71 3.58
N ALA A 227 -34.82 10.29 4.53
CA ALA A 227 -33.69 11.19 4.28
C ALA A 227 -32.34 10.46 4.14
N ASP A 228 -32.34 9.13 4.25
CA ASP A 228 -31.17 8.25 4.20
C ASP A 228 -31.24 7.32 2.97
N PHE A 229 -30.33 6.32 2.91
CA PHE A 229 -30.33 5.29 1.88
C PHE A 229 -30.27 3.88 2.49
N GLY A 230 -30.64 2.87 1.71
CA GLY A 230 -30.56 1.47 2.12
C GLY A 230 -29.14 1.01 2.44
N ILE A 231 -29.00 0.10 3.41
CA ILE A 231 -27.71 -0.49 3.84
C ILE A 231 -27.59 -1.89 3.25
N TYR A 232 -26.41 -2.26 2.73
CA TYR A 232 -26.18 -3.54 2.08
C TYR A 232 -24.88 -4.20 2.53
N ARG A 233 -24.88 -5.54 2.56
CA ARG A 233 -23.69 -6.37 2.71
C ARG A 233 -23.49 -7.24 1.47
N GLN A 234 -22.28 -7.35 0.96
CA GLN A 234 -21.98 -8.22 -0.17
C GLN A 234 -21.95 -9.69 0.26
N SER A 235 -22.58 -10.55 -0.52
CA SER A 235 -22.51 -12.00 -0.40
C SER A 235 -21.20 -12.54 -0.98
N THR A 236 -20.85 -13.78 -0.66
CA THR A 236 -19.70 -14.48 -1.26
C THR A 236 -19.80 -14.65 -2.77
N SER A 237 -21.02 -14.63 -3.32
CA SER A 237 -21.28 -14.67 -4.77
C SER A 237 -21.19 -13.31 -5.46
N GLY A 238 -20.93 -12.23 -4.71
CA GLY A 238 -20.86 -10.87 -5.23
C GLY A 238 -22.19 -10.10 -5.25
N SER A 239 -23.33 -10.78 -5.05
CA SER A 239 -24.65 -10.11 -4.92
C SER A 239 -24.78 -9.32 -3.61
N TRP A 240 -25.54 -8.23 -3.64
CA TRP A 240 -25.79 -7.37 -2.46
C TRP A 240 -27.05 -7.79 -1.70
N ILE A 241 -26.91 -8.02 -0.40
CA ILE A 241 -28.00 -8.39 0.51
C ILE A 241 -28.37 -7.16 1.34
N LYS A 242 -29.64 -6.74 1.28
CA LYS A 242 -30.14 -5.59 2.05
C LYS A 242 -30.17 -5.92 3.54
N MET A 243 -29.63 -5.01 4.34
CA MET A 243 -29.67 -5.02 5.80
C MET A 243 -30.84 -4.16 6.31
N PRO A 244 -31.34 -4.38 7.53
CA PRO A 244 -32.33 -3.49 8.12
C PRO A 244 -31.79 -2.06 8.27
N GLY A 245 -32.68 -1.06 8.32
CA GLY A 245 -32.32 0.33 8.57
C GLY A 245 -31.86 1.13 7.34
N SER A 246 -31.42 2.36 7.60
CA SER A 246 -30.96 3.31 6.59
C SER A 246 -29.87 4.22 7.15
N ALA A 247 -28.94 4.65 6.30
CA ALA A 247 -27.82 5.50 6.68
C ALA A 247 -27.27 6.31 5.49
N ILE A 248 -26.30 7.18 5.76
CA ILE A 248 -25.57 7.96 4.74
C ILE A 248 -24.06 7.71 4.78
N LYS A 249 -23.55 7.10 5.84
CA LYS A 249 -22.14 6.76 6.03
C LYS A 249 -21.99 5.37 6.64
N ILE A 250 -20.96 4.65 6.22
CA ILE A 250 -20.65 3.31 6.74
C ILE A 250 -19.15 3.11 6.93
N THR A 251 -18.79 2.41 8.00
CA THR A 251 -17.43 1.95 8.26
C THR A 251 -17.45 0.57 8.89
N ALA A 252 -16.39 -0.22 8.72
CA ALA A 252 -16.26 -1.54 9.34
C ALA A 252 -14.78 -1.76 9.68
N GLY A 253 -14.51 -2.22 10.90
CA GLY A 253 -13.15 -2.45 11.40
C GLY A 253 -12.99 -3.88 11.91
N ALA A 254 -12.52 -4.01 13.15
CA ALA A 254 -12.36 -5.28 13.83
C ALA A 254 -13.65 -6.13 13.83
N GLY A 255 -13.50 -7.43 13.55
CA GLY A 255 -14.60 -8.40 13.61
C GLY A 255 -15.67 -8.23 12.51
N ASP A 256 -15.41 -7.43 11.47
CA ASP A 256 -16.38 -7.12 10.42
C ASP A 256 -17.71 -6.53 10.94
N VAL A 257 -17.65 -5.82 12.08
CA VAL A 257 -18.83 -5.19 12.67
C VAL A 257 -19.03 -3.80 12.05
N PRO A 258 -20.10 -3.58 11.26
CA PRO A 258 -20.34 -2.29 10.65
C PRO A 258 -20.91 -1.28 11.65
N TRP A 259 -20.46 -0.04 11.50
CA TRP A 259 -21.01 1.14 12.13
C TRP A 259 -21.53 2.08 11.05
N VAL A 260 -22.62 2.78 11.34
CA VAL A 260 -23.24 3.71 10.40
C VAL A 260 -23.60 5.03 11.05
N VAL A 261 -23.66 6.07 10.22
CA VAL A 261 -24.22 7.37 10.58
C VAL A 261 -25.35 7.71 9.62
N ASN A 262 -26.48 8.16 10.15
CA ASN A 262 -27.62 8.59 9.36
C ASN A 262 -27.65 10.12 9.13
N SER A 263 -28.58 10.61 8.32
CA SER A 263 -28.66 12.02 7.88
C SER A 263 -28.85 13.02 9.02
N VAL A 264 -29.49 12.61 10.12
CA VAL A 264 -29.65 13.45 11.33
C VAL A 264 -28.46 13.33 12.29
N GLY A 265 -27.44 12.54 11.94
CA GLY A 265 -26.21 12.33 12.71
C GLY A 265 -26.30 11.26 13.78
N GLY A 266 -27.37 10.46 13.82
CA GLY A 266 -27.48 9.30 14.69
C GLY A 266 -26.43 8.25 14.36
N ILE A 267 -25.80 7.69 15.39
CA ILE A 267 -24.71 6.72 15.28
C ILE A 267 -25.24 5.35 15.67
N TYR A 268 -24.96 4.34 14.87
CA TYR A 268 -25.45 2.98 15.13
C TYR A 268 -24.37 1.94 14.88
N ARG A 269 -24.35 0.90 15.72
CA ARG A 269 -23.48 -0.28 15.59
C ARG A 269 -24.34 -1.52 15.37
N PHE A 270 -24.00 -2.36 14.39
CA PHE A 270 -24.75 -3.59 14.15
C PHE A 270 -24.41 -4.67 15.18
N ASN A 271 -25.43 -5.32 15.74
CA ASN A 271 -25.27 -6.35 16.77
C ASN A 271 -25.43 -7.79 16.23
N GLY A 272 -25.54 -7.95 14.91
CA GLY A 272 -25.79 -9.22 14.24
C GLY A 272 -27.24 -9.40 13.78
N SER A 273 -28.18 -8.60 14.30
CA SER A 273 -29.59 -8.62 13.91
C SER A 273 -30.16 -7.21 13.71
N LEU A 274 -29.93 -6.32 14.67
CA LEU A 274 -30.41 -4.95 14.70
C LEU A 274 -29.25 -3.95 14.86
N TRP A 275 -29.62 -2.67 14.79
CA TRP A 275 -28.73 -1.53 14.97
C TRP A 275 -28.88 -0.95 16.37
N ASP A 276 -27.85 -1.10 17.19
CA ASP A 276 -27.80 -0.49 18.52
C ASP A 276 -27.43 0.99 18.37
N ARG A 277 -28.25 1.88 18.96
CA ARG A 277 -27.99 3.32 18.94
C ARG A 277 -26.91 3.69 19.93
N MET A 278 -25.86 4.34 19.44
CA MET A 278 -24.74 4.84 20.24
C MET A 278 -25.00 6.31 20.64
N PRO A 279 -24.46 6.78 21.78
CA PRO A 279 -24.65 8.16 22.21
C PRO A 279 -23.97 9.14 21.24
N GLY A 280 -24.40 10.41 21.24
CA GLY A 280 -23.77 11.47 20.46
C GLY A 280 -24.36 11.69 19.06
N THR A 281 -23.71 12.59 18.31
CA THR A 281 -24.05 12.89 16.92
C THR A 281 -22.79 12.98 16.07
N ALA A 282 -22.78 12.31 14.93
CA ALA A 282 -21.64 12.28 14.02
C ALA A 282 -21.99 12.85 12.64
N LYS A 283 -20.95 13.27 11.93
CA LYS A 283 -20.94 13.62 10.51
C LYS A 283 -20.11 12.63 9.71
N ASP A 284 -19.11 12.03 10.35
CA ASP A 284 -18.26 11.00 9.77
C ASP A 284 -17.76 10.04 10.85
N ILE A 285 -17.43 8.81 10.47
CA ILE A 285 -17.07 7.72 11.39
C ILE A 285 -16.03 6.79 10.78
N ALA A 286 -15.10 6.30 11.60
CA ALA A 286 -14.07 5.36 11.19
C ALA A 286 -13.90 4.26 12.24
N ALA A 287 -13.95 3.00 11.81
CA ALA A 287 -13.63 1.84 12.62
C ALA A 287 -12.34 1.19 12.13
N ALA A 288 -11.39 0.99 13.04
CA ALA A 288 -10.07 0.43 12.78
C ALA A 288 -10.00 -1.08 13.01
N GLY A 289 -8.96 -1.71 12.47
CA GLY A 289 -8.71 -3.15 12.62
C GLY A 289 -8.34 -3.59 14.04
N ASP A 290 -7.82 -2.69 14.87
CA ASP A 290 -7.51 -2.92 16.30
C ASP A 290 -8.76 -2.79 17.20
N GLY A 291 -9.91 -2.42 16.64
CA GLY A 291 -11.15 -2.16 17.36
C GLY A 291 -11.33 -0.72 17.84
N SER A 292 -10.35 0.17 17.60
CA SER A 292 -10.54 1.60 17.82
C SER A 292 -11.64 2.14 16.91
N VAL A 293 -12.52 2.99 17.45
CA VAL A 293 -13.57 3.67 16.67
C VAL A 293 -13.46 5.16 16.94
N TYR A 294 -13.51 5.95 15.87
CA TYR A 294 -13.43 7.40 15.91
C TYR A 294 -14.60 8.03 15.18
N MET A 295 -14.99 9.23 15.59
CA MET A 295 -15.99 10.02 14.88
C MET A 295 -15.58 11.49 14.79
N VAL A 296 -16.16 12.16 13.80
CA VAL A 296 -16.17 13.62 13.66
C VAL A 296 -17.62 14.08 13.81
N GLY A 297 -17.90 14.99 14.74
CA GLY A 297 -19.27 15.39 15.04
C GLY A 297 -19.43 16.36 16.21
N GLY A 298 -20.67 16.56 16.65
CA GLY A 298 -21.02 17.54 17.68
C GLY A 298 -20.94 19.00 17.20
N ALA A 299 -20.61 19.92 18.11
CA ALA A 299 -20.54 21.35 17.81
C ALA A 299 -19.39 21.69 16.84
N ALA A 300 -19.61 22.73 16.03
CA ALA A 300 -18.57 23.27 15.16
C ALA A 300 -17.41 23.84 15.99
N VAL A 301 -16.19 23.60 15.52
CA VAL A 301 -14.93 24.08 16.10
C VAL A 301 -13.99 24.52 14.97
N ALA A 302 -12.88 25.17 15.30
CA ALA A 302 -11.84 25.45 14.30
C ALA A 302 -11.39 24.16 13.60
N GLY A 303 -11.38 24.15 12.26
CA GLY A 303 -11.10 22.97 11.45
C GLY A 303 -12.33 22.11 11.09
N GLY A 304 -13.52 22.39 11.61
CA GLY A 304 -14.75 21.67 11.25
C GLY A 304 -15.61 21.32 12.46
N PHE A 305 -15.62 20.05 12.86
CA PHE A 305 -16.37 19.51 14.00
C PHE A 305 -15.44 18.78 14.97
N GLY A 306 -15.92 18.55 16.20
CA GLY A 306 -15.14 17.88 17.24
C GLY A 306 -14.76 16.45 16.86
N ILE A 307 -13.53 16.07 17.18
CA ILE A 307 -13.00 14.72 16.94
C ILE A 307 -13.12 13.91 18.23
N HIS A 308 -13.57 12.66 18.15
CA HIS A 308 -13.79 11.83 19.33
C HIS A 308 -13.37 10.38 19.10
N LYS A 309 -12.90 9.71 20.16
CA LYS A 309 -12.59 8.28 20.21
C LYS A 309 -13.58 7.55 21.12
N TRP A 310 -14.10 6.42 20.67
CA TRP A 310 -14.93 5.54 21.48
C TRP A 310 -14.11 4.88 22.59
N ASN A 311 -14.61 4.90 23.82
CA ASN A 311 -13.95 4.30 24.98
C ASN A 311 -14.62 3.02 25.50
N GLY A 312 -15.60 2.48 24.75
CA GLY A 312 -16.40 1.32 25.14
C GLY A 312 -17.78 1.68 25.69
N THR A 313 -17.95 2.89 26.23
CA THR A 313 -19.23 3.36 26.82
C THR A 313 -19.67 4.73 26.31
N ASN A 314 -18.72 5.62 26.02
CA ASN A 314 -18.98 6.97 25.54
C ASN A 314 -17.83 7.45 24.62
N TRP A 315 -18.00 8.66 24.09
CA TRP A 315 -17.04 9.33 23.23
C TRP A 315 -16.11 10.25 24.04
N THR A 316 -14.82 9.95 24.02
CA THR A 316 -13.77 10.80 24.59
C THR A 316 -13.32 11.80 23.53
N LYS A 317 -13.42 13.10 23.82
CA LYS A 317 -13.01 14.17 22.90
C LYS A 317 -11.49 14.21 22.73
N LEU A 318 -11.06 14.36 21.49
CA LEU A 318 -9.68 14.60 21.09
C LEU A 318 -9.50 16.08 20.71
N PRO A 319 -8.28 16.64 20.81
CA PRO A 319 -8.03 18.03 20.43
C PRO A 319 -8.22 18.26 18.93
N GLY A 320 -8.53 19.49 18.53
CA GLY A 320 -8.68 19.91 17.14
C GLY A 320 -10.09 19.74 16.57
N GLY A 321 -10.19 19.90 15.25
CA GLY A 321 -11.43 19.78 14.49
C GLY A 321 -11.18 19.21 13.09
N ALA A 322 -12.14 18.46 12.59
CA ALA A 322 -12.06 17.82 11.28
C ALA A 322 -13.42 17.80 10.57
N VAL A 323 -13.42 17.41 9.29
CA VAL A 323 -14.62 17.11 8.51
C VAL A 323 -14.63 15.68 7.96
N ARG A 324 -13.46 15.02 7.93
CA ARG A 324 -13.31 13.60 7.57
C ARG A 324 -12.35 12.89 8.50
N ILE A 325 -12.58 11.59 8.70
CA ILE A 325 -11.74 10.74 9.53
C ILE A 325 -11.64 9.32 8.97
N ALA A 326 -10.44 8.76 9.03
CA ALA A 326 -10.18 7.36 8.72
C ALA A 326 -9.19 6.75 9.71
N ALA A 327 -9.26 5.44 9.94
CA ALA A 327 -8.30 4.73 10.78
C ALA A 327 -8.07 3.32 10.22
N GLY A 328 -6.80 2.97 10.00
CA GLY A 328 -6.38 1.68 9.45
C GLY A 328 -6.22 0.59 10.52
N ALA A 329 -5.43 -0.45 10.26
CA ALA A 329 -5.35 -1.60 11.18
C ALA A 329 -4.79 -1.27 12.57
N GLN A 330 -3.82 -0.36 12.67
CA GLN A 330 -3.16 -0.03 13.94
C GLN A 330 -3.92 1.02 14.77
N GLY A 331 -5.14 1.39 14.39
CA GLY A 331 -5.95 2.36 15.14
C GLY A 331 -5.43 3.80 15.08
N ILE A 332 -4.45 4.10 14.21
CA ILE A 332 -3.91 5.45 13.99
C ILE A 332 -4.95 6.25 13.19
N PRO A 333 -5.56 7.31 13.78
CA PRO A 333 -6.54 8.11 13.07
C PRO A 333 -5.84 9.15 12.17
N TRP A 334 -6.38 9.29 10.98
CA TRP A 334 -6.07 10.30 9.99
C TRP A 334 -7.28 11.19 9.79
N ILE A 335 -7.07 12.49 9.64
CA ILE A 335 -8.13 13.48 9.48
C ILE A 335 -7.86 14.42 8.32
N VAL A 336 -8.97 14.96 7.80
CA VAL A 336 -8.97 16.13 6.93
C VAL A 336 -9.84 17.20 7.59
N ASP A 337 -9.32 18.42 7.70
CA ASP A 337 -10.07 19.57 8.22
C ASP A 337 -10.84 20.32 7.11
N ASN A 338 -11.66 21.30 7.49
CA ASN A 338 -12.48 22.07 6.55
C ASN A 338 -11.68 22.92 5.55
N THR A 339 -10.37 23.16 5.79
CA THR A 339 -9.45 23.80 4.83
C THR A 339 -8.83 22.79 3.87
N GLY A 340 -8.99 21.49 4.15
CA GLY A 340 -8.39 20.39 3.42
C GLY A 340 -7.03 19.97 3.96
N LYS A 341 -6.60 20.48 5.13
CA LYS A 341 -5.33 20.10 5.74
C LYS A 341 -5.42 18.66 6.25
N ILE A 342 -4.36 17.89 5.98
CA ILE A 342 -4.26 16.48 6.36
C ILE A 342 -3.41 16.37 7.63
N SER A 343 -3.85 15.59 8.61
CA SER A 343 -3.06 15.29 9.81
C SER A 343 -3.33 13.87 10.31
N PHE A 344 -2.40 13.30 11.09
CA PHE A 344 -2.61 12.03 11.79
C PHE A 344 -2.21 12.14 13.26
N LEU A 345 -2.73 11.25 14.10
CA LEU A 345 -2.38 11.17 15.52
C LEU A 345 -1.57 9.90 15.79
N GLY A 346 -0.27 10.04 16.07
CA GLY A 346 0.56 8.89 16.47
C GLY A 346 0.02 8.21 17.73
N GLY A 347 0.19 6.88 17.86
CA GLY A 347 -0.51 6.05 18.85
C GLY A 347 -0.38 6.49 20.33
N ASN A 348 0.71 7.18 20.71
CA ASN A 348 0.92 7.72 22.06
C ASN A 348 0.89 9.26 22.12
N SER A 349 0.51 9.93 21.02
CA SER A 349 0.52 11.39 20.92
C SER A 349 -0.86 11.97 21.19
N THR A 350 -0.89 13.14 21.83
CA THR A 350 -2.09 14.01 21.90
C THR A 350 -2.03 15.14 20.87
N SER A 351 -0.97 15.19 20.07
CA SER A 351 -0.72 16.25 19.10
C SER A 351 -0.79 15.70 17.68
N TRP A 352 -1.62 16.35 16.84
CA TRP A 352 -1.77 16.03 15.43
C TRP A 352 -0.50 16.41 14.65
N SER A 353 0.06 15.43 13.94
CA SER A 353 1.17 15.63 13.02
C SER A 353 0.63 15.98 11.65
N GLY A 354 0.98 17.17 11.14
CA GLY A 354 0.59 17.62 9.82
C GLY A 354 1.28 16.82 8.71
N VAL A 355 0.55 16.56 7.63
CA VAL A 355 1.05 15.89 6.44
C VAL A 355 0.89 16.83 5.26
N SER A 356 1.91 16.89 4.39
CA SER A 356 1.87 17.72 3.19
C SER A 356 0.73 17.29 2.26
N GLY A 357 0.21 18.24 1.49
CA GLY A 357 -0.91 18.01 0.58
C GLY A 357 -2.23 18.56 1.11
N SER A 358 -3.28 18.37 0.32
CA SER A 358 -4.64 18.79 0.66
C SER A 358 -5.66 17.82 0.05
N ALA A 359 -6.74 17.53 0.78
CA ALA A 359 -7.72 16.53 0.40
C ALA A 359 -9.17 16.98 0.61
N THR A 360 -10.10 16.33 -0.08
CA THR A 360 -11.54 16.39 0.25
C THR A 360 -11.95 15.26 1.19
N ASP A 361 -11.29 14.11 1.10
CA ASP A 361 -11.55 12.93 1.92
C ASP A 361 -10.26 12.10 2.12
N ILE A 362 -10.27 11.23 3.13
CA ILE A 362 -9.14 10.39 3.52
C ILE A 362 -9.60 9.00 3.89
N PHE A 363 -8.80 8.00 3.53
CA PHE A 363 -9.10 6.60 3.73
C PHE A 363 -7.84 5.90 4.22
N ALA A 364 -7.97 5.06 5.23
CA ALA A 364 -6.86 4.31 5.80
C ALA A 364 -7.18 2.83 5.74
N GLY A 365 -6.31 2.07 5.07
CA GLY A 365 -6.44 0.65 4.90
C GLY A 365 -5.89 -0.14 6.08
N LEU A 366 -6.37 -1.38 6.17
CA LEU A 366 -5.94 -2.31 7.20
C LEU A 366 -4.54 -2.89 6.94
N ASP A 367 -4.01 -2.69 5.74
CA ASP A 367 -2.60 -2.92 5.41
C ASP A 367 -1.71 -1.72 5.81
N GLY A 368 -2.27 -0.65 6.39
CA GLY A 368 -1.54 0.58 6.72
C GLY A 368 -1.38 1.54 5.53
N SER A 369 -1.97 1.22 4.37
CA SER A 369 -2.06 2.17 3.27
C SER A 369 -2.95 3.35 3.63
N VAL A 370 -2.67 4.51 3.05
CA VAL A 370 -3.50 5.70 3.21
C VAL A 370 -3.75 6.30 1.83
N TYR A 371 -4.99 6.64 1.56
CA TYR A 371 -5.47 7.22 0.32
C TYR A 371 -6.20 8.53 0.59
N ILE A 372 -6.19 9.42 -0.39
CA ILE A 372 -6.97 10.66 -0.36
C ILE A 372 -7.66 10.89 -1.69
N THR A 373 -8.76 11.64 -1.64
CA THR A 373 -9.32 12.32 -2.81
C THR A 373 -8.78 13.75 -2.91
N GLY A 374 -8.50 14.19 -4.14
CA GLY A 374 -8.06 15.55 -4.43
C GLY A 374 -9.12 16.61 -4.11
N ARG A 375 -8.75 17.89 -4.22
CA ARG A 375 -9.65 19.03 -3.93
C ARG A 375 -10.54 19.44 -5.09
N ASN A 376 -10.07 19.21 -6.32
CA ASN A 376 -10.75 19.66 -7.53
C ASN A 376 -11.62 18.53 -8.08
N PRO A 377 -12.93 18.76 -8.29
CA PRO A 377 -13.78 17.76 -8.90
C PRO A 377 -13.35 17.52 -10.34
N VAL A 378 -13.44 16.26 -10.75
CA VAL A 378 -13.22 15.77 -12.12
C VAL A 378 -14.38 14.86 -12.49
N TYR A 379 -14.46 14.45 -13.76
CA TYR A 379 -15.48 13.49 -14.16
C TYR A 379 -15.37 12.20 -13.33
N GLY A 380 -16.50 11.72 -12.80
CA GLY A 380 -16.56 10.58 -11.89
C GLY A 380 -16.21 10.87 -10.42
N GLY A 381 -15.86 12.09 -10.03
CA GLY A 381 -15.64 12.45 -8.61
C GLY A 381 -14.38 13.28 -8.41
N TYR A 382 -13.37 12.71 -7.76
CA TYR A 382 -12.09 13.35 -7.47
C TYR A 382 -10.94 12.42 -7.85
N THR A 383 -9.77 13.00 -8.16
CA THR A 383 -8.54 12.23 -8.38
C THR A 383 -8.12 11.50 -7.11
N LEU A 384 -7.55 10.31 -7.25
CA LEU A 384 -7.05 9.50 -6.14
C LEU A 384 -5.53 9.62 -5.99
N SER A 385 -5.06 9.63 -4.75
CA SER A 385 -3.64 9.53 -4.43
C SER A 385 -3.39 8.60 -3.25
N ARG A 386 -2.26 7.89 -3.27
CA ARG A 386 -1.80 7.01 -2.19
C ARG A 386 -0.57 7.59 -1.49
N TRP A 387 -0.55 7.52 -0.16
CA TRP A 387 0.61 7.89 0.64
C TRP A 387 1.76 6.92 0.39
N ASN A 388 2.94 7.45 0.08
CA ASN A 388 4.14 6.66 -0.20
C ASN A 388 5.21 6.77 0.91
N GLY A 389 4.84 7.25 2.11
CA GLY A 389 5.77 7.48 3.22
C GLY A 389 6.42 8.85 3.25
N THR A 390 6.50 9.57 2.12
CA THR A 390 7.09 10.92 2.05
C THR A 390 6.22 11.95 1.33
N GLY A 391 5.27 11.49 0.53
CA GLY A 391 4.35 12.30 -0.24
C GLY A 391 3.19 11.46 -0.81
N TRP A 392 2.44 12.08 -1.71
CA TRP A 392 1.28 11.46 -2.37
C TRP A 392 1.63 11.06 -3.79
N SER A 393 1.51 9.76 -4.10
CA SER A 393 1.61 9.23 -5.46
C SER A 393 0.22 9.21 -6.09
N SER A 394 0.08 9.80 -7.28
CA SER A 394 -1.18 9.77 -8.05
C SER A 394 -1.57 8.33 -8.37
N MET A 395 -2.88 8.07 -8.35
CA MET A 395 -3.46 6.80 -8.76
C MET A 395 -4.39 7.00 -9.96
N PRO A 396 -4.48 6.01 -10.86
CA PRO A 396 -5.49 6.04 -11.90
C PRO A 396 -6.90 5.97 -11.28
N GLY A 397 -7.89 6.50 -12.00
CA GLY A 397 -9.29 6.47 -11.61
C GLY A 397 -9.76 7.70 -10.81
N THR A 398 -11.06 7.75 -10.57
CA THR A 398 -11.72 8.82 -9.81
C THR A 398 -12.75 8.23 -8.85
N ALA A 399 -12.96 8.87 -7.71
CA ALA A 399 -13.90 8.41 -6.70
C ALA A 399 -14.48 9.56 -5.88
N VAL A 400 -15.60 9.30 -5.21
CA VAL A 400 -16.18 10.15 -4.15
C VAL A 400 -16.01 9.54 -2.76
N THR A 401 -15.84 8.22 -2.67
CA THR A 401 -15.47 7.51 -1.44
C THR A 401 -14.63 6.29 -1.78
N LEU A 402 -13.89 5.77 -0.80
CA LEU A 402 -13.03 4.62 -0.94
C LEU A 402 -12.98 3.81 0.36
N ALA A 403 -12.87 2.50 0.24
CA ALA A 403 -12.50 1.60 1.32
C ALA A 403 -11.34 0.74 0.88
N VAL A 404 -10.58 0.18 1.81
CA VAL A 404 -9.43 -0.66 1.49
C VAL A 404 -9.59 -1.98 2.23
N ASN A 405 -9.53 -3.08 1.51
CA ASN A 405 -9.64 -4.39 2.13
C ASN A 405 -8.37 -4.78 2.91
N PRO A 406 -8.40 -5.89 3.69
CA PRO A 406 -7.26 -6.34 4.49
C PRO A 406 -5.98 -6.62 3.68
N ILE A 407 -6.13 -6.93 2.39
CA ILE A 407 -5.03 -7.11 1.46
C ILE A 407 -4.70 -5.83 0.70
N GLY A 408 -4.97 -4.65 1.24
CA GLY A 408 -4.52 -3.37 0.67
C GLY A 408 -5.13 -2.98 -0.68
N GLN A 409 -6.18 -3.69 -1.10
CA GLN A 409 -6.85 -3.47 -2.36
C GLN A 409 -7.94 -2.40 -2.18
N PRO A 410 -7.85 -1.26 -2.87
CA PRO A 410 -8.85 -0.21 -2.76
C PRO A 410 -10.12 -0.57 -3.53
N TRP A 411 -11.25 -0.24 -2.91
CA TRP A 411 -12.61 -0.30 -3.43
C TRP A 411 -13.14 1.13 -3.47
N ALA A 412 -13.57 1.61 -4.63
CA ALA A 412 -13.98 2.98 -4.84
C ALA A 412 -15.43 3.04 -5.30
N VAL A 413 -16.11 4.12 -4.90
CA VAL A 413 -17.40 4.50 -5.48
C VAL A 413 -17.20 5.83 -6.18
N ASN A 414 -17.66 5.94 -7.43
CA ASN A 414 -17.57 7.18 -8.21
C ASN A 414 -18.85 8.04 -8.07
N SER A 415 -18.86 9.24 -8.65
CA SER A 415 -20.01 10.16 -8.53
C SER A 415 -21.28 9.70 -9.25
N LEU A 416 -21.19 8.73 -10.16
CA LEU A 416 -22.35 8.05 -10.76
C LEU A 416 -22.92 6.99 -9.81
N GLY A 417 -22.17 6.64 -8.77
CA GLY A 417 -22.46 5.59 -7.80
C GLY A 417 -22.04 4.20 -8.27
N GLU A 418 -21.19 4.11 -9.29
CA GLU A 418 -20.63 2.84 -9.72
C GLU A 418 -19.57 2.37 -8.71
N ILE A 419 -19.53 1.07 -8.46
CA ILE A 419 -18.61 0.46 -7.51
C ILE A 419 -17.48 -0.22 -8.28
N TRP A 420 -16.25 0.03 -7.87
CA TRP A 420 -15.05 -0.49 -8.50
C TRP A 420 -14.11 -1.04 -7.44
N TYR A 421 -13.31 -2.05 -7.78
CA TYR A 421 -12.12 -2.39 -7.00
C TYR A 421 -10.91 -2.38 -7.91
N GLN A 422 -9.74 -2.09 -7.37
CA GLN A 422 -8.51 -2.13 -8.14
C GLN A 422 -7.95 -3.56 -8.16
N SER A 423 -7.75 -4.16 -9.33
CA SER A 423 -7.20 -5.52 -9.43
C SER A 423 -5.76 -5.58 -8.90
N LEU A 424 -5.47 -6.65 -8.15
CA LEU A 424 -4.13 -6.96 -7.63
C LEU A 424 -3.22 -7.65 -8.64
#